data_AF-A0A2S3HZQ0-F1
#
_entry.id   AF-A0A2S3HZQ0-F1
#
_cell.length_a   1.000
_cell.length_b   1.000
_cell.length_c   1.000
_cell.angle_alpha   90.00
_cell.angle_beta   90.00
_cell.angle_gamma   90.00
#
_symmetry.space_group_name_H-M   'P 1'
#
loop_
_entity.id
_entity.type
_entity.pdbx_description
1 polymer ?
#
loop_
_entity_poly.entity_id
_entity_poly.type
_entity_poly.pdbx_seq_one_letter_code
_entity_poly.pdbx_strand_id
1 'polypeptide(L)'
;MPPPPIKTYPAAPSIATHTHTHTHKTQPSLNRSGNKQEVTRINSSPPTMASRSSSILLAAAALAALVSVGSCLSALSFKTGPGCSATKLVLIPSIAISEVEVKEKGADDFSELKEGPTGTWTLEGKAALKGPFSIRFAAKSGGYRVVDDAIPASFKSGSVYKTSLQV
;
A
#
# COMPACT_ATOMS: atom_id res chain seq x y z
N MET A 1 19.73 -29.69 27.11
CA MET A 1 19.32 -28.35 26.65
C MET A 1 17.81 -28.40 26.41
N PRO A 2 17.00 -27.55 27.05
CA PRO A 2 15.55 -27.56 26.85
C PRO A 2 15.18 -27.01 25.46
N PRO A 3 14.05 -27.44 24.86
CA PRO A 3 13.54 -26.84 23.63
C PRO A 3 13.04 -25.41 23.88
N PRO A 4 13.07 -24.51 22.88
CA PRO A 4 12.52 -23.17 23.00
C PRO A 4 10.99 -23.20 23.15
N PRO A 5 10.38 -22.23 23.86
CA PRO A 5 8.93 -22.19 24.07
C PRO A 5 8.17 -21.86 22.78
N ILE A 6 7.11 -22.61 22.50
CA ILE A 6 6.24 -22.41 21.34
C ILE A 6 5.45 -21.12 21.51
N LYS A 7 5.62 -20.16 20.58
CA LYS A 7 4.80 -18.94 20.52
C LYS A 7 3.44 -19.26 19.89
N THR A 8 2.42 -19.45 20.71
CA THR A 8 1.03 -19.52 20.25
C THR A 8 0.56 -18.12 19.80
N TYR A 9 0.25 -17.97 18.52
CA TYR A 9 -0.34 -16.74 17.98
C TYR A 9 -1.88 -16.85 17.96
N PRO A 10 -2.63 -15.76 18.24
CA PRO A 10 -4.09 -15.76 18.14
C PRO A 10 -4.55 -15.85 16.67
N ALA A 11 -5.70 -16.49 16.45
CA ALA A 11 -6.29 -16.64 15.12
C ALA A 11 -6.77 -15.28 14.56
N ALA A 12 -6.62 -15.09 13.25
CA ALA A 12 -7.10 -13.89 12.56
C ALA A 12 -8.64 -13.89 12.43
N PRO A 13 -9.31 -12.72 12.55
CA PRO A 13 -10.75 -12.63 12.39
C PRO A 13 -11.16 -12.77 10.91
N SER A 14 -12.17 -13.60 10.63
CA SER A 14 -12.76 -13.71 9.28
C SER A 14 -13.48 -12.43 8.87
N ILE A 15 -13.15 -11.91 7.69
CA ILE A 15 -13.88 -10.80 7.06
C ILE A 15 -15.17 -11.37 6.42
N ALA A 16 -16.33 -10.85 6.82
CA ALA A 16 -17.62 -11.25 6.28
C ALA A 16 -17.91 -10.54 4.93
N THR A 17 -18.31 -11.30 3.92
CA THR A 17 -18.68 -10.78 2.60
C THR A 17 -20.01 -10.04 2.65
N HIS A 18 -19.99 -8.72 2.39
CA HIS A 18 -21.22 -7.92 2.28
C HIS A 18 -21.72 -7.87 0.82
N THR A 19 -22.81 -8.59 0.53
CA THR A 19 -23.49 -8.54 -0.77
C THR A 19 -24.29 -7.23 -0.90
N HIS A 20 -24.14 -6.53 -2.02
CA HIS A 20 -24.82 -5.25 -2.28
C HIS A 20 -26.11 -5.44 -3.08
N THR A 21 -27.26 -5.44 -2.41
CA THR A 21 -28.60 -5.57 -3.04
C THR A 21 -29.11 -4.23 -3.53
N HIS A 22 -29.34 -4.11 -4.84
CA HIS A 22 -29.77 -2.88 -5.49
C HIS A 22 -31.28 -2.62 -5.30
N THR A 23 -31.65 -1.58 -4.55
CA THR A 23 -33.06 -1.25 -4.24
C THR A 23 -33.52 0.03 -4.92
N HIS A 24 -34.54 -0.08 -5.78
CA HIS A 24 -35.14 1.04 -6.51
C HIS A 24 -36.05 1.88 -5.59
N LYS A 25 -35.87 3.20 -5.52
CA LYS A 25 -36.74 4.12 -4.75
C LYS A 25 -37.66 4.92 -5.66
N THR A 26 -38.97 4.70 -5.50
CA THR A 26 -40.03 5.47 -6.15
C THR A 26 -40.20 6.84 -5.48
N GLN A 27 -40.43 7.89 -6.28
CA GLN A 27 -40.61 9.27 -5.84
C GLN A 27 -42.11 9.66 -5.83
N PRO A 28 -42.67 10.16 -4.71
CA PRO A 28 -44.00 10.76 -4.70
C PRO A 28 -43.98 12.20 -5.26
N SER A 29 -45.03 12.57 -5.98
CA SER A 29 -45.32 13.95 -6.36
C SER A 29 -46.44 14.51 -5.48
N LEU A 30 -46.34 15.77 -5.05
CA LEU A 30 -47.45 16.49 -4.44
C LEU A 30 -47.43 17.96 -4.87
N ASN A 31 -48.57 18.45 -5.36
CA ASN A 31 -48.79 19.79 -5.88
C ASN A 31 -50.19 20.26 -5.43
N ARG A 32 -50.48 21.58 -5.49
CA ARG A 32 -51.73 22.30 -5.05
C ARG A 32 -51.70 22.79 -3.59
N SER A 33 -52.25 23.96 -3.21
CA SER A 33 -52.53 25.25 -3.88
C SER A 33 -53.10 26.23 -2.82
N GLY A 34 -52.85 27.55 -2.94
CA GLY A 34 -53.54 28.54 -2.07
C GLY A 34 -53.00 29.97 -2.19
N ASN A 35 -53.72 30.84 -2.89
CA ASN A 35 -53.51 32.30 -2.92
C ASN A 35 -54.51 32.98 -1.96
N LYS A 36 -54.11 34.04 -1.23
CA LYS A 36 -54.74 35.40 -1.36
C LYS A 36 -54.27 36.51 -0.39
N GLN A 37 -54.31 37.74 -0.97
CA GLN A 37 -54.49 39.08 -0.38
C GLN A 37 -53.33 39.83 0.31
N GLU A 38 -53.11 41.02 -0.26
CA GLU A 38 -52.16 42.11 0.01
C GLU A 38 -52.72 43.16 0.98
N VAL A 39 -51.84 43.93 1.66
CA VAL A 39 -52.09 45.33 2.07
C VAL A 39 -50.82 46.19 1.85
N THR A 40 -50.98 47.41 1.35
CA THR A 40 -49.92 48.39 0.95
C THR A 40 -49.37 49.21 2.14
N ARG A 41 -48.39 50.15 2.08
CA ARG A 41 -48.26 51.34 1.18
C ARG A 41 -46.96 52.17 1.40
N ILE A 42 -46.32 52.67 0.30
CA ILE A 42 -45.43 53.88 0.11
C ILE A 42 -44.21 54.15 1.05
N ASN A 43 -43.12 54.88 0.71
CA ASN A 43 -42.66 55.79 -0.39
C ASN A 43 -41.09 55.90 -0.32
N SER A 44 -40.26 56.56 -1.17
CA SER A 44 -40.29 57.08 -2.57
C SER A 44 -38.91 57.66 -3.01
N SER A 45 -38.61 57.59 -4.31
CA SER A 45 -37.68 58.43 -5.13
C SER A 45 -36.13 58.39 -4.97
N PRO A 46 -35.35 58.38 -6.10
CA PRO A 46 -33.88 58.55 -6.19
C PRO A 46 -33.50 59.96 -6.75
N PRO A 47 -32.26 60.28 -7.24
CA PRO A 47 -30.99 59.52 -7.29
C PRO A 47 -29.73 60.32 -6.81
N THR A 48 -28.56 59.65 -6.82
CA THR A 48 -27.24 60.31 -6.99
C THR A 48 -26.36 59.46 -7.91
N MET A 49 -25.83 60.07 -8.98
CA MET A 49 -24.83 59.44 -9.85
C MET A 49 -23.44 59.92 -9.45
N ALA A 50 -22.56 59.01 -9.02
CA ALA A 50 -21.17 59.32 -8.71
C ALA A 50 -20.25 58.34 -9.46
N SER A 51 -19.61 58.84 -10.53
CA SER A 51 -18.58 58.08 -11.25
C SER A 51 -17.32 57.93 -10.38
N ARG A 52 -16.74 56.72 -10.38
CA ARG A 52 -15.29 56.52 -10.24
C ARG A 52 -14.89 55.18 -10.84
N SER A 53 -14.19 55.24 -11.97
CA SER A 53 -13.45 54.10 -12.51
C SER A 53 -12.35 53.70 -11.53
N SER A 54 -12.23 52.41 -11.23
CA SER A 54 -11.12 51.83 -10.47
C SER A 54 -11.02 50.34 -10.82
N SER A 55 -9.86 49.93 -11.33
CA SER A 55 -9.66 48.64 -12.00
C SER A 55 -9.80 47.45 -11.04
N ILE A 56 -10.86 46.64 -11.18
CA ILE A 56 -11.01 45.37 -10.46
C ILE A 56 -10.18 44.29 -11.16
N LEU A 57 -8.85 44.40 -11.05
CA LEU A 57 -7.87 43.45 -11.59
C LEU A 57 -6.69 43.23 -10.63
N LEU A 58 -6.93 42.64 -9.45
CA LEU A 58 -5.86 41.95 -8.73
C LEU A 58 -6.34 40.90 -7.70
N ALA A 59 -5.87 39.66 -7.87
CA ALA A 59 -5.72 38.59 -6.87
C ALA A 59 -6.98 38.08 -6.11
N ALA A 60 -6.97 36.87 -5.52
CA ALA A 60 -5.89 35.91 -5.35
C ALA A 60 -6.24 34.49 -5.85
N ALA A 61 -5.22 33.64 -6.02
CA ALA A 61 -5.33 32.32 -6.64
C ALA A 61 -5.78 31.20 -5.67
N ALA A 62 -6.07 30.03 -6.23
CA ALA A 62 -6.74 28.91 -5.58
C ALA A 62 -6.01 28.30 -4.37
N LEU A 63 -6.77 28.02 -3.29
CA LEU A 63 -6.39 27.09 -2.23
C LEU A 63 -6.67 25.64 -2.63
N ALA A 64 -6.06 25.19 -3.73
CA ALA A 64 -6.22 23.84 -4.29
C ALA A 64 -4.94 22.98 -4.15
N ALA A 65 -4.26 23.12 -3.01
CA ALA A 65 -3.08 22.32 -2.66
C ALA A 65 -3.44 21.22 -1.65
N LEU A 66 -4.32 20.29 -2.04
CA LEU A 66 -4.31 18.96 -1.42
C LEU A 66 -2.97 18.31 -1.77
N VAL A 67 -2.00 18.44 -0.87
CA VAL A 67 -0.70 17.77 -1.02
C VAL A 67 -0.96 16.27 -0.91
N SER A 68 -1.15 15.63 -2.06
CA SER A 68 -1.11 14.19 -2.18
C SER A 68 0.30 13.73 -1.86
N VAL A 69 0.58 13.51 -0.58
CA VAL A 69 1.70 12.69 -0.11
C VAL A 69 1.36 11.25 -0.47
N GLY A 70 1.34 10.97 -1.77
CA GLY A 70 1.43 9.63 -2.31
C GLY A 70 2.83 9.16 -1.96
N SER A 71 2.94 8.50 -0.81
CA SER A 71 4.16 7.78 -0.46
C SER A 71 4.51 6.87 -1.63
N CYS A 72 5.77 6.93 -2.06
CA CYS A 72 6.28 6.06 -3.12
C CYS A 72 6.39 4.63 -2.56
N LEU A 73 5.24 3.96 -2.41
CA LEU A 73 5.05 2.57 -2.03
C LEU A 73 5.76 1.68 -3.04
N SER A 74 7.06 1.52 -2.80
CA SER A 74 7.99 0.95 -3.75
C SER A 74 7.88 -0.55 -3.65
N ALA A 75 7.32 -1.18 -4.68
CA ALA A 75 7.14 -2.63 -4.74
C ALA A 75 8.44 -3.35 -4.36
N LEU A 76 8.39 -4.12 -3.28
CA LEU A 76 9.54 -4.80 -2.72
C LEU A 76 10.17 -5.70 -3.78
N SER A 77 11.48 -5.58 -3.95
CA SER A 77 12.24 -6.45 -4.83
C SER A 77 13.44 -7.07 -4.11
N PHE A 78 13.77 -8.29 -4.51
CA PHE A 78 14.95 -9.01 -4.08
C PHE A 78 15.89 -9.11 -5.29
N LYS A 79 17.03 -8.43 -5.21
CA LYS A 79 18.11 -8.60 -6.17
C LYS A 79 18.99 -9.77 -5.74
N THR A 80 19.32 -10.68 -6.64
CA THR A 80 20.32 -11.70 -6.37
C THR A 80 21.72 -11.09 -6.36
N GLY A 81 22.49 -11.36 -5.32
CA GLY A 81 23.87 -10.90 -5.19
C GLY A 81 24.84 -11.56 -6.18
N PRO A 82 26.08 -11.07 -6.28
CA PRO A 82 27.15 -11.80 -6.96
C PRO A 82 27.46 -13.12 -6.22
N GLY A 83 27.88 -14.15 -6.96
CA GLY A 83 28.25 -15.44 -6.36
C GLY A 83 27.07 -16.35 -5.99
N CYS A 84 25.87 -16.09 -6.53
CA CYS A 84 24.78 -17.08 -6.48
C CYS A 84 25.13 -18.29 -7.36
N SER A 85 24.92 -19.50 -6.82
CA SER A 85 25.25 -20.79 -7.44
C SER A 85 24.12 -21.81 -7.21
N ALA A 86 24.30 -23.06 -7.64
CA ALA A 86 23.36 -24.14 -7.33
C ALA A 86 23.22 -24.41 -5.81
N THR A 87 24.23 -24.12 -5.00
CA THR A 87 24.25 -24.36 -3.54
C THR A 87 24.18 -23.08 -2.70
N LYS A 88 24.26 -21.90 -3.32
CA LYS A 88 24.35 -20.61 -2.64
C LYS A 88 23.38 -19.59 -3.23
N LEU A 89 22.53 -19.02 -2.38
CA LEU A 89 21.63 -17.92 -2.72
C LEU A 89 22.02 -16.69 -1.91
N VAL A 90 22.35 -15.59 -2.61
CA VAL A 90 22.61 -14.28 -1.99
C VAL A 90 21.47 -13.35 -2.39
N LEU A 91 20.80 -12.72 -1.44
CA LEU A 91 19.71 -11.77 -1.65
C LEU A 91 20.11 -10.37 -1.17
N ILE A 92 19.68 -9.36 -1.90
CA ILE A 92 19.84 -7.94 -1.62
C ILE A 92 18.45 -7.31 -1.75
N PRO A 93 17.74 -7.09 -0.64
CA PRO A 93 16.40 -6.50 -0.63
C PRO A 93 16.46 -5.01 -1.00
N SER A 94 15.40 -4.47 -1.61
CA SER A 94 15.29 -3.04 -1.91
C SER A 94 14.91 -2.16 -0.72
N ILE A 95 14.79 -2.72 0.49
CA ILE A 95 14.39 -2.06 1.74
C ILE A 95 15.25 -2.56 2.91
N ALA A 96 15.28 -1.83 4.02
CA ALA A 96 15.95 -2.28 5.24
C ALA A 96 15.08 -3.29 6.03
N ILE A 97 15.56 -4.53 6.12
CA ILE A 97 14.94 -5.64 6.88
C ILE A 97 15.90 -6.14 7.96
N SER A 98 15.36 -6.70 9.04
CA SER A 98 16.13 -7.19 10.21
C SER A 98 16.35 -8.70 10.24
N GLU A 99 15.51 -9.46 9.56
CA GLU A 99 15.55 -10.93 9.50
C GLU A 99 15.09 -11.38 8.12
N VAL A 100 15.70 -12.44 7.58
CA VAL A 100 15.28 -13.11 6.34
C VAL A 100 15.39 -14.61 6.49
N GLU A 101 14.38 -15.32 6.02
CA GLU A 101 14.36 -16.77 5.94
C GLU A 101 13.77 -17.17 4.57
N VAL A 102 14.20 -18.30 4.01
CA VAL A 102 13.61 -18.83 2.77
C VAL A 102 13.19 -20.28 2.92
N LYS A 103 12.13 -20.66 2.22
CA LYS A 103 11.64 -22.04 2.14
C LYS A 103 11.84 -22.54 0.71
N GLU A 104 12.57 -23.64 0.58
CA GLU A 104 12.73 -24.36 -0.70
C GLU A 104 11.41 -25.03 -1.12
N LYS A 105 11.22 -25.24 -2.43
CA LYS A 105 10.02 -25.90 -2.95
C LYS A 105 9.92 -27.34 -2.44
N GLY A 106 8.89 -27.59 -1.63
CA GLY A 106 8.65 -28.90 -1.01
C GLY A 106 9.41 -29.14 0.29
N ALA A 107 10.01 -28.09 0.88
CA ALA A 107 10.35 -28.08 2.30
C ALA A 107 9.15 -27.58 3.13
N ASP A 108 8.99 -28.09 4.34
CA ASP A 108 7.95 -27.65 5.28
C ASP A 108 8.35 -26.35 6.00
N ASP A 109 9.61 -26.28 6.45
CA ASP A 109 10.17 -25.19 7.25
C ASP A 109 10.89 -24.10 6.44
N PHE A 110 10.97 -22.90 7.03
CA PHE A 110 11.80 -21.81 6.54
C PHE A 110 13.21 -21.91 7.14
N SER A 111 14.24 -21.68 6.32
CA SER A 111 15.66 -21.65 6.71
C SER A 111 16.16 -20.21 6.79
N GLU A 112 16.74 -19.84 7.94
CA GLU A 112 17.31 -18.50 8.18
C GLU A 112 18.50 -18.20 7.25
N LEU A 113 18.57 -16.97 6.74
CA LEU A 113 19.70 -16.47 5.96
C LEU A 113 20.65 -15.71 6.86
N LYS A 114 21.95 -15.92 6.64
CA LYS A 114 22.98 -15.17 7.36
C LYS A 114 23.05 -13.74 6.84
N GLU A 115 22.86 -12.75 7.72
CA GLU A 115 23.15 -11.35 7.39
C GLU A 115 24.65 -11.19 7.08
N GLY A 116 24.94 -10.47 6.01
CA GLY A 116 26.26 -10.07 5.55
C GLY A 116 26.37 -8.55 5.42
N PRO A 117 27.52 -8.04 4.97
CA PRO A 117 27.74 -6.59 4.84
C PRO A 117 26.70 -5.94 3.93
N THR A 118 26.36 -4.68 4.22
CA THR A 118 25.50 -3.83 3.38
C THR A 118 24.10 -4.40 3.13
N GLY A 119 23.52 -5.11 4.12
CA GLY A 119 22.18 -5.68 4.02
C GLY A 119 22.05 -6.83 3.02
N THR A 120 23.16 -7.53 2.76
CA THR A 120 23.16 -8.79 2.01
C THR A 120 22.69 -9.93 2.91
N TRP A 121 21.97 -10.90 2.35
CA TRP A 121 21.44 -12.07 3.07
C TRP A 121 21.83 -13.34 2.32
N THR A 122 22.48 -14.29 2.99
CA THR A 122 23.08 -15.46 2.33
C THR A 122 22.55 -16.78 2.90
N LEU A 123 22.04 -17.65 2.01
CA LEU A 123 21.83 -19.07 2.27
C LEU A 123 22.95 -19.87 1.60
N GLU A 124 23.57 -20.78 2.34
CA GLU A 124 24.49 -21.79 1.80
C GLU A 124 23.97 -23.19 2.19
N GLY A 125 23.48 -23.93 1.19
CA GLY A 125 23.01 -25.29 1.34
C GLY A 125 24.14 -26.31 1.18
N LYS A 126 24.02 -27.45 1.88
CA LYS A 126 24.91 -28.60 1.70
C LYS A 126 24.63 -29.40 0.40
N ALA A 127 23.50 -29.11 -0.24
CA ALA A 127 23.03 -29.71 -1.48
C ALA A 127 22.53 -28.61 -2.43
N ALA A 128 22.15 -28.99 -3.66
CA ALA A 128 21.59 -28.05 -4.62
C ALA A 128 20.21 -27.54 -4.14
N LEU A 129 20.07 -26.22 -4.06
CA LEU A 129 18.90 -25.50 -3.55
C LEU A 129 17.71 -25.62 -4.52
N LYS A 130 16.55 -26.07 -4.03
CA LYS A 130 15.34 -26.27 -4.82
C LYS A 130 14.44 -25.04 -4.82
N GLY A 131 14.57 -24.22 -5.86
CA GLY A 131 13.58 -23.17 -6.14
C GLY A 131 12.30 -23.71 -6.81
N PRO A 132 11.27 -22.86 -7.03
CA PRO A 132 11.16 -21.50 -6.52
C PRO A 132 11.20 -21.42 -4.99
N PHE A 133 11.59 -20.25 -4.47
CA PHE A 133 11.77 -20.01 -3.04
C PHE A 133 10.71 -19.04 -2.53
N SER A 134 9.98 -19.43 -1.48
CA SER A 134 9.20 -18.48 -0.68
C SER A 134 10.14 -17.75 0.27
N ILE A 135 9.99 -16.43 0.42
CA ILE A 135 10.77 -15.61 1.36
C ILE A 135 9.87 -15.16 2.51
N ARG A 136 10.32 -15.34 3.75
CA ARG A 136 9.78 -14.71 4.96
C ARG A 136 10.79 -13.66 5.46
N PHE A 137 10.31 -12.50 5.90
CA PHE A 137 11.20 -11.43 6.39
C PHE A 137 10.52 -10.50 7.39
N ALA A 138 11.31 -9.81 8.20
CA ALA A 138 10.87 -8.73 9.10
C ALA A 138 11.37 -7.37 8.59
N ALA A 139 10.47 -6.43 8.33
CA ALA A 139 10.84 -5.05 7.98
C ALA A 139 11.24 -4.26 9.24
N LYS A 140 12.30 -3.43 9.19
CA LYS A 140 12.77 -2.70 10.39
C LYS A 140 11.74 -1.73 10.98
N SER A 141 10.69 -1.39 10.22
CA SER A 141 9.56 -0.54 10.61
C SER A 141 8.21 -1.27 10.75
N GLY A 142 8.17 -2.60 10.66
CA GLY A 142 6.91 -3.34 10.60
C GLY A 142 6.98 -4.83 10.98
N GLY A 143 5.82 -5.48 11.01
CA GLY A 143 5.74 -6.92 11.29
C GLY A 143 6.21 -7.79 10.13
N TYR A 144 6.33 -9.10 10.38
CA TYR A 144 6.71 -10.10 9.39
C TYR A 144 5.82 -10.08 8.13
N ARG A 145 6.41 -10.50 7.01
CA ARG A 145 5.78 -10.69 5.71
C ARG A 145 6.26 -12.00 5.11
N VAL A 146 5.44 -12.61 4.25
CA VAL A 146 5.78 -13.77 3.43
C VAL A 146 5.48 -13.43 1.98
N VAL A 147 6.35 -13.86 1.06
CA VAL A 147 6.12 -13.85 -0.39
C VAL A 147 6.42 -15.24 -0.91
N ASP A 148 5.40 -15.96 -1.34
CA ASP A 148 5.58 -17.29 -1.95
C ASP A 148 6.13 -17.19 -3.39
N ASP A 149 6.94 -18.18 -3.77
CA ASP A 149 7.60 -18.30 -5.08
C ASP A 149 8.38 -17.05 -5.58
N ALA A 150 8.81 -16.18 -4.65
CA ALA A 150 9.44 -14.88 -4.92
C ALA A 150 10.71 -14.92 -5.78
N ILE A 151 11.48 -16.02 -5.70
CA ILE A 151 12.68 -16.27 -6.50
C ILE A 151 12.45 -17.53 -7.33
N PRO A 152 12.52 -17.50 -8.68
CA PRO A 152 12.29 -18.68 -9.51
C PRO A 152 13.46 -19.67 -9.44
N ALA A 153 13.19 -20.97 -9.66
CA ALA A 153 14.22 -22.01 -9.73
C ALA A 153 15.34 -21.72 -10.75
N SER A 154 15.02 -20.99 -11.82
CA SER A 154 15.94 -20.60 -12.88
C SER A 154 16.76 -19.32 -12.58
N PHE A 155 16.91 -18.94 -11.31
CA PHE A 155 17.58 -17.70 -10.90
C PHE A 155 19.01 -17.53 -11.44
N LYS A 156 19.46 -16.28 -11.52
CA LYS A 156 20.80 -15.87 -11.99
C LYS A 156 21.38 -14.84 -11.04
N SER A 157 22.71 -14.76 -10.91
CA SER A 157 23.37 -13.69 -10.15
C SER A 157 23.05 -12.32 -10.77
N GLY A 158 22.78 -11.30 -9.95
CA GLY A 158 22.56 -9.92 -10.38
C GLY A 158 21.15 -9.56 -10.87
N SER A 159 20.27 -10.54 -11.09
CA SER A 159 18.87 -10.33 -11.48
C SER A 159 18.04 -9.68 -10.37
N VAL A 160 16.96 -8.99 -10.73
CA VAL A 160 16.04 -8.33 -9.78
C VAL A 160 14.66 -8.96 -9.91
N TYR A 161 14.16 -9.56 -8.82
CA TYR A 161 12.84 -10.15 -8.75
C TYR A 161 11.92 -9.22 -7.96
N LYS A 162 10.91 -8.66 -8.64
CA LYS A 162 9.90 -7.80 -8.02
C LYS A 162 8.78 -8.65 -7.44
N THR A 163 8.32 -8.30 -6.26
CA THR A 163 7.16 -8.91 -5.59
C THR A 163 5.96 -7.98 -5.69
N SER A 164 4.75 -8.52 -5.47
CA SER A 164 3.52 -7.72 -5.40
C SER A 164 3.35 -6.98 -4.06
N LEU A 165 4.23 -7.20 -3.08
CA LEU A 165 4.16 -6.49 -1.80
C LEU A 165 4.70 -5.07 -1.94
N GLN A 166 3.98 -4.15 -1.32
CA GLN A 166 4.41 -2.78 -1.06
C GLN A 166 4.72 -2.65 0.43
N VAL A 167 5.72 -1.82 0.76
CA VAL A 167 6.18 -1.46 2.11
C VAL A 167 6.28 0.06 2.20
#